data_AF-A0A7L1N7H2-F1
#
_entry.id   AF-A0A7L1N7H2-F1
#
_cell.length_a   1.000
_cell.length_b   1.000
_cell.length_c   1.000
_cell.angle_alpha   90.00
_cell.angle_beta   90.00
_cell.angle_gamma   90.00
#
_symmetry.space_group_name_H-M   'P 1'
#
loop_
_entity.id
_entity.type
_entity.pdbx_description
1 polymer ?
#
loop_
_entity_poly.entity_id
_entity_poly.type
_entity_poly.pdbx_seq_one_letter_code
_entity_poly.pdbx_strand_id
1 'polypeptide(L)'
;QVNEEISVKHLPSSEPDPHVVRVGWSLDSCSTQLGEEPFSYGYGGTGRKSTDNRFETYGEPFAENDVIACLVDFEVGDEVELSFVKNGQWQGVAFRIGKEVLGGRALFPHVLVKNCAVEFNFGQRPEPLGGAVPPGFTFLQPLPLSQRVRGTRGPKSKAECEILMMVGLPAAGKTTWALNHAAAHPGKKYNILGTNAIMDKMRVMGLRRQRNYAGRWDVLIHQATQCLNRLIQIAARKRRNYILDQV
;
A
#
# COMPACT_ATOMS: atom_id res chain seq x y z
N GLN A 1 5.52 -4.43 -13.84
CA GLN A 1 6.42 -5.60 -13.99
C GLN A 1 7.19 -5.78 -12.70
N VAL A 2 7.37 -7.02 -12.26
CA VAL A 2 8.33 -7.33 -11.21
C VAL A 2 9.69 -7.50 -11.89
N ASN A 3 10.61 -6.59 -11.63
CA ASN A 3 11.89 -6.55 -12.36
C ASN A 3 12.94 -7.43 -11.70
N GLU A 4 13.00 -7.44 -10.37
CA GLU A 4 14.04 -8.13 -9.62
C GLU A 4 13.56 -8.50 -8.22
N GLU A 5 13.86 -9.72 -7.79
CA GLU A 5 13.85 -10.14 -6.39
C GLU A 5 15.20 -9.84 -5.74
N ILE A 6 15.23 -8.80 -4.91
CA ILE A 6 16.45 -8.31 -4.27
C ILE A 6 16.99 -9.38 -3.33
N SER A 7 18.30 -9.61 -3.37
CA SER A 7 18.99 -10.59 -2.52
C SER A 7 18.72 -10.40 -1.02
N VAL A 8 18.22 -11.45 -0.37
CA VAL A 8 17.84 -11.47 1.05
C VAL A 8 18.75 -12.35 1.91
N LYS A 9 20.04 -12.48 1.56
CA LYS A 9 21.01 -13.33 2.29
C LYS A 9 21.12 -13.04 3.80
N HIS A 10 20.66 -11.86 4.24
CA HIS A 10 20.62 -11.45 5.63
C HIS A 10 19.38 -11.95 6.39
N LEU A 11 18.36 -12.47 5.70
CA LEU A 11 17.17 -13.05 6.31
C LEU A 11 17.41 -14.52 6.69
N PRO A 12 16.80 -15.01 7.78
CA PRO A 12 16.83 -16.44 8.10
C PRO A 12 16.20 -17.27 6.98
N SER A 13 16.72 -18.47 6.76
CA SER A 13 16.14 -19.44 5.80
C SER A 13 14.69 -19.85 6.13
N SER A 14 14.23 -19.58 7.35
CA SER A 14 12.86 -19.82 7.81
C SER A 14 11.88 -18.67 7.54
N GLU A 15 12.31 -17.57 6.90
CA GLU A 15 11.38 -16.51 6.47
C GLU A 15 10.50 -17.04 5.32
N PRO A 16 9.17 -17.14 5.50
CA PRO A 16 8.30 -17.83 4.56
C PRO A 16 8.09 -17.06 3.25
N ASP A 17 8.01 -15.73 3.33
CA ASP A 17 7.74 -14.84 2.20
C ASP A 17 8.83 -13.75 2.13
N PRO A 18 10.06 -14.10 1.71
CA PRO A 18 11.17 -13.15 1.65
C PRO A 18 10.90 -12.00 0.67
N HIS A 19 10.13 -12.29 -0.38
CA HIS A 19 9.77 -11.38 -1.46
C HIS A 19 8.26 -11.27 -1.50
N VAL A 20 7.75 -10.04 -1.44
CA VAL A 20 6.29 -9.80 -1.51
C VAL A 20 6.06 -8.68 -2.50
N VAL A 21 5.20 -8.94 -3.48
CA VAL A 21 4.60 -7.92 -4.33
C VAL A 21 3.10 -8.07 -4.24
N ARG A 22 2.40 -6.95 -4.04
CA ARG A 22 0.94 -6.87 -4.11
C ARG A 22 0.57 -5.63 -4.92
N VAL A 23 -0.30 -5.81 -5.90
CA VAL A 23 -0.73 -4.77 -6.83
C VAL A 23 -2.24 -4.66 -6.83
N GLY A 24 -2.77 -3.47 -7.09
CA GLY A 24 -4.22 -3.29 -7.21
C GLY A 24 -4.62 -1.85 -7.01
N TRP A 25 -5.74 -1.66 -6.30
CA TRP A 25 -6.44 -0.38 -6.22
C TRP A 25 -6.84 -0.08 -4.78
N SER A 26 -6.75 1.17 -4.38
CA SER A 26 -7.31 1.62 -3.10
C SER A 26 -7.84 3.04 -3.16
N LEU A 27 -8.63 3.44 -2.18
CA LEU A 27 -8.93 4.86 -1.97
C LEU A 27 -7.68 5.61 -1.48
N ASP A 28 -7.65 6.92 -1.73
CA ASP A 28 -6.60 7.80 -1.20
C ASP A 28 -6.58 7.85 0.33
N SER A 29 -7.69 7.53 1.00
CA SER A 29 -7.82 7.41 2.46
C SER A 29 -7.14 6.19 3.05
N CYS A 30 -6.85 5.17 2.26
CA CYS A 30 -6.24 3.95 2.76
C CYS A 30 -4.80 4.19 3.23
N SER A 31 -4.37 3.37 4.20
CA SER A 31 -3.00 3.23 4.65
C SER A 31 -2.09 2.67 3.54
N THR A 32 -0.81 2.51 3.86
CA THR A 32 0.20 1.91 2.95
C THR A 32 0.13 0.39 2.89
N GLN A 33 -0.78 -0.26 3.62
CA GLN A 33 -0.91 -1.71 3.70
C GLN A 33 -2.02 -2.20 2.75
N LEU A 34 -1.68 -2.36 1.46
CA LEU A 34 -2.63 -2.78 0.44
C LEU A 34 -3.35 -4.10 0.83
N GLY A 35 -4.68 -4.11 0.84
CA GLY A 35 -5.50 -5.28 1.17
C GLY A 35 -5.77 -5.50 2.67
N GLU A 36 -5.20 -4.69 3.57
CA GLU A 36 -5.34 -4.84 5.03
C GLU A 36 -6.43 -3.93 5.63
N GLU A 37 -7.26 -3.28 4.81
CA GLU A 37 -8.36 -2.42 5.26
C GLU A 37 -9.49 -2.35 4.21
N PRO A 38 -10.68 -1.84 4.57
CA PRO A 38 -11.76 -1.63 3.62
C PRO A 38 -11.36 -0.69 2.48
N PHE A 39 -11.94 -0.91 1.30
CA PHE A 39 -11.64 -0.15 0.07
C PHE A 39 -10.18 -0.22 -0.41
N SER A 40 -9.45 -1.23 0.05
CA SER A 40 -8.09 -1.56 -0.38
C SER A 40 -8.11 -2.96 -0.98
N TYR A 41 -7.84 -3.07 -2.28
CA TYR A 41 -8.06 -4.29 -3.07
C TYR A 41 -6.75 -4.69 -3.75
N GLY A 42 -6.12 -5.75 -3.24
CA GLY A 42 -4.80 -6.17 -3.69
C GLY A 42 -4.77 -7.60 -4.22
N TYR A 43 -3.99 -7.84 -5.26
CA TYR A 43 -3.59 -9.16 -5.76
C TYR A 43 -2.10 -9.36 -5.50
N GLY A 44 -1.75 -10.40 -4.73
CA GLY A 44 -0.39 -10.69 -4.28
C GLY A 44 0.30 -11.80 -5.07
N GLY A 45 1.63 -11.79 -5.07
CA GLY A 45 2.48 -12.79 -5.74
C GLY A 45 2.23 -14.24 -5.31
N THR A 46 1.56 -14.46 -4.17
CA THR A 46 1.13 -15.79 -3.70
C THR A 46 -0.15 -16.31 -4.37
N GLY A 47 -0.67 -15.62 -5.40
CA GLY A 47 -1.92 -16.00 -6.09
C GLY A 47 -3.19 -15.64 -5.32
N ARG A 48 -3.07 -14.85 -4.26
CA ARG A 48 -4.19 -14.46 -3.40
C ARG A 48 -4.65 -13.03 -3.67
N LYS A 49 -5.96 -12.85 -3.71
CA LYS A 49 -6.59 -11.52 -3.61
C LYS A 49 -6.80 -11.18 -2.13
N SER A 50 -6.80 -9.88 -1.82
CA SER A 50 -6.91 -9.39 -0.45
C SER A 50 -7.65 -8.06 -0.35
N THR A 51 -8.55 -7.98 0.64
CA THR A 51 -9.25 -6.77 1.05
C THR A 51 -9.72 -6.92 2.48
N ASP A 52 -9.71 -5.83 3.26
CA ASP A 52 -10.17 -5.84 4.66
C ASP A 52 -9.56 -6.96 5.53
N ASN A 53 -8.24 -7.18 5.40
CA ASN A 53 -7.50 -8.27 6.06
C ASN A 53 -7.96 -9.70 5.71
N ARG A 54 -8.78 -9.88 4.67
CA ARG A 54 -9.16 -11.19 4.16
C ARG A 54 -8.26 -11.54 2.99
N PHE A 55 -7.75 -12.76 2.96
CA PHE A 55 -6.85 -13.26 1.92
C PHE A 55 -7.42 -14.55 1.33
N GLU A 56 -7.78 -14.51 0.05
CA GLU A 56 -8.49 -15.59 -0.63
C GLU A 56 -7.73 -16.01 -1.89
N THR A 57 -7.75 -17.31 -2.22
CA THR A 57 -7.22 -17.80 -3.50
C THR A 57 -7.99 -17.16 -4.66
N TYR A 58 -7.28 -16.74 -5.69
CA TYR A 58 -7.90 -16.05 -6.82
C TYR A 58 -7.27 -16.41 -8.16
N GLY A 59 -5.98 -16.14 -8.34
CA GLY A 59 -5.28 -16.30 -9.61
C GLY A 59 -3.94 -17.01 -9.44
N GLU A 60 -3.18 -17.09 -10.51
CA GLU A 60 -1.87 -17.71 -10.47
C GLU A 60 -0.83 -16.90 -9.67
N PRO A 61 0.00 -17.56 -8.85
CA PRO A 61 1.17 -16.92 -8.27
C PRO A 61 2.02 -16.22 -9.32
N PHE A 62 2.68 -15.12 -8.94
CA PHE A 62 3.56 -14.36 -9.80
C PHE A 62 4.81 -13.90 -9.04
N ALA A 63 5.92 -13.78 -9.76
CA ALA A 63 7.24 -13.51 -9.21
C ALA A 63 8.05 -12.59 -10.15
N GLU A 64 9.38 -12.57 -9.98
CA GLU A 64 10.30 -11.89 -10.88
C GLU A 64 10.00 -12.18 -12.37
N ASN A 65 10.12 -11.15 -13.21
CA ASN A 65 9.85 -11.13 -14.65
C ASN A 65 8.38 -11.20 -15.06
N ASP A 66 7.43 -11.39 -14.12
CA ASP A 66 6.01 -11.34 -14.45
C ASP A 66 5.49 -9.91 -14.68
N VAL A 67 4.58 -9.81 -15.64
CA VAL A 67 3.86 -8.60 -16.01
C VAL A 67 2.42 -8.72 -15.57
N ILE A 68 2.03 -7.89 -14.59
CA ILE A 68 0.65 -7.82 -14.11
C ILE A 68 -0.01 -6.54 -14.60
N ALA A 69 -1.08 -6.66 -15.39
CA ALA A 69 -1.99 -5.56 -15.67
C ALA A 69 -3.11 -5.56 -14.62
N CYS A 70 -3.35 -4.40 -14.02
CA CYS A 70 -4.44 -4.18 -13.05
C CYS A 70 -5.57 -3.45 -13.77
N LEU A 71 -6.75 -4.06 -13.83
CA LEU A 71 -7.90 -3.54 -14.56
C LEU A 71 -8.96 -3.03 -13.57
N VAL A 72 -9.68 -1.99 -13.99
CA VAL A 72 -10.86 -1.49 -13.29
C VAL A 72 -11.90 -1.15 -14.34
N ASP A 73 -13.08 -1.74 -14.22
CA ASP A 73 -14.22 -1.52 -15.09
C ASP A 73 -15.34 -0.83 -14.30
N PHE A 74 -15.71 0.37 -14.74
CA PHE A 74 -16.79 1.16 -14.15
C PHE A 74 -18.10 1.07 -14.96
N GLU A 75 -18.14 0.31 -16.05
CA GLU A 75 -19.27 0.23 -16.99
C GLU A 75 -20.18 -0.98 -16.72
N VAL A 76 -19.85 -1.82 -15.73
CA VAL A 76 -20.63 -3.01 -15.36
C VAL A 76 -21.83 -2.64 -14.48
N GLY A 77 -22.92 -2.17 -15.10
CA GLY A 77 -24.19 -1.90 -14.41
C GLY A 77 -24.02 -0.96 -13.22
N ASP A 78 -24.45 -1.39 -12.02
CA ASP A 78 -24.30 -0.64 -10.76
C ASP A 78 -23.05 -1.02 -9.96
N GLU A 79 -22.17 -1.85 -10.52
CA GLU A 79 -20.94 -2.32 -9.88
C GLU A 79 -19.68 -1.77 -10.55
N VAL A 80 -18.57 -1.91 -9.84
CA VAL A 80 -17.21 -1.73 -10.34
C VAL A 80 -16.50 -3.08 -10.23
N GLU A 81 -15.98 -3.58 -11.34
CA GLU A 81 -15.24 -4.83 -11.38
C GLU A 81 -13.73 -4.56 -11.40
N LEU A 82 -13.00 -5.25 -10.51
CA LEU A 82 -11.54 -5.26 -10.50
C LEU A 82 -11.06 -6.63 -10.95
N SER A 83 -10.16 -6.66 -11.92
CA SER A 83 -9.58 -7.90 -12.45
C SER A 83 -8.11 -7.72 -12.78
N PHE A 84 -7.43 -8.83 -13.04
CA PHE A 84 -5.98 -8.84 -13.26
C PHE A 84 -5.63 -9.72 -14.46
N VAL A 85 -4.58 -9.34 -15.18
CA VAL A 85 -4.00 -10.10 -16.29
C VAL A 85 -2.55 -10.35 -15.97
N LYS A 86 -2.11 -11.61 -16.00
CA LYS A 86 -0.71 -12.02 -15.82
C LYS A 86 -0.16 -12.46 -17.17
N ASN A 87 0.88 -11.79 -17.67
CA ASN A 87 1.55 -12.11 -18.94
C ASN A 87 0.55 -12.30 -20.11
N GLY A 88 -0.45 -11.43 -20.20
CA GLY A 88 -1.51 -11.49 -21.21
C GLY A 88 -2.66 -12.47 -20.91
N GLN A 89 -2.60 -13.26 -19.85
CA GLN A 89 -3.66 -14.20 -19.45
C GLN A 89 -4.58 -13.61 -18.37
N TRP A 90 -5.87 -13.54 -18.67
CA TRP A 90 -6.89 -13.06 -17.73
C TRP A 90 -7.08 -14.02 -16.56
N GLN A 91 -7.10 -13.49 -15.34
CA GLN A 91 -7.17 -14.26 -14.10
C GLN A 91 -8.60 -14.35 -13.51
N GLY A 92 -9.61 -13.87 -14.25
CA GLY A 92 -10.99 -13.78 -13.77
C GLY A 92 -11.31 -12.44 -13.09
N VAL A 93 -12.51 -12.31 -12.52
CA VAL A 93 -12.92 -11.14 -11.73
C VAL A 93 -12.49 -11.34 -10.28
N ALA A 94 -11.68 -10.42 -9.75
CA ALA A 94 -11.21 -10.48 -8.37
C ALA A 94 -12.22 -9.89 -7.39
N PHE A 95 -12.76 -8.72 -7.70
CA PHE A 95 -13.66 -7.98 -6.82
C PHE A 95 -14.82 -7.38 -7.61
N ARG A 96 -16.00 -7.39 -6.99
CA ARG A 96 -17.19 -6.64 -7.40
C ARG A 96 -17.57 -5.70 -6.27
N ILE A 97 -17.78 -4.43 -6.59
CA ILE A 97 -17.99 -3.37 -5.61
C ILE A 97 -19.18 -2.52 -6.08
N GLY A 98 -20.22 -2.39 -5.27
CA GLY A 98 -21.32 -1.48 -5.58
C GLY A 98 -20.85 -0.03 -5.73
N LYS A 99 -21.31 0.67 -6.76
CA LYS A 99 -20.96 2.08 -7.01
C LYS A 99 -21.41 2.99 -5.87
N GLU A 100 -22.53 2.66 -5.23
CA GLU A 100 -23.04 3.30 -4.02
C GLU A 100 -22.07 3.17 -2.84
N VAL A 101 -21.40 2.02 -2.71
CA VAL A 101 -20.39 1.77 -1.68
C VAL A 101 -19.15 2.63 -1.93
N LEU A 102 -18.72 2.79 -3.18
CA LEU A 102 -17.63 3.72 -3.52
C LEU A 102 -18.04 5.19 -3.37
N GLY A 103 -19.32 5.53 -3.53
CA GLY A 103 -19.84 6.88 -3.34
C GLY A 103 -19.15 7.92 -4.23
N GLY A 104 -18.81 7.53 -5.47
CA GLY A 104 -18.09 8.38 -6.43
C GLY A 104 -16.62 8.66 -6.09
N ARG A 105 -16.07 8.04 -5.04
CA ARG A 105 -14.65 8.21 -4.68
C ARG A 105 -13.75 7.47 -5.69
N ALA A 106 -12.70 8.15 -6.12
CA ALA A 106 -11.75 7.59 -7.09
C ALA A 106 -10.86 6.49 -6.47
N LEU A 107 -10.55 5.50 -7.30
CA LEU A 107 -9.55 4.46 -7.01
C LEU A 107 -8.18 4.89 -7.53
N PHE A 108 -7.15 4.58 -6.76
CA PHE A 108 -5.75 4.89 -7.06
C PHE A 108 -4.96 3.60 -7.24
N PRO A 109 -4.07 3.52 -8.24
CA PRO A 109 -3.12 2.41 -8.34
C PRO A 109 -2.31 2.32 -7.05
N HIS A 110 -2.28 1.14 -6.45
CA HIS A 110 -1.57 0.87 -5.21
C HIS A 110 -0.67 -0.33 -5.41
N VAL A 111 0.61 -0.17 -5.06
CA VAL A 111 1.57 -1.26 -5.04
C VAL A 111 2.29 -1.30 -3.71
N LEU A 112 2.35 -2.50 -3.12
CA LEU A 112 3.11 -2.83 -1.93
C LEU A 112 4.22 -3.79 -2.34
N VAL A 113 5.45 -3.49 -1.90
CA VAL A 113 6.63 -4.30 -2.17
C VAL A 113 7.44 -4.56 -0.91
N LYS A 114 8.02 -5.75 -0.84
CA LYS A 114 9.04 -6.18 0.13
C LYS A 114 10.14 -6.87 -0.64
N ASN A 115 11.35 -6.32 -0.57
CA ASN A 115 12.55 -6.88 -1.22
C ASN A 115 12.42 -7.10 -2.73
N CYS A 116 11.57 -6.35 -3.43
CA CYS A 116 11.42 -6.45 -4.88
C CYS A 116 11.59 -5.08 -5.53
N ALA A 117 12.21 -5.06 -6.71
CA ALA A 117 12.15 -3.93 -7.63
C ALA A 117 10.95 -4.12 -8.58
N VAL A 118 10.16 -3.07 -8.75
CA VAL A 118 9.00 -3.07 -9.65
C VAL A 118 9.03 -1.86 -10.55
N GLU A 119 8.51 -2.03 -11.76
CA GLU A 119 8.34 -0.97 -12.73
C GLU A 119 6.87 -0.78 -13.10
N PHE A 120 6.46 0.49 -13.22
CA PHE A 120 5.10 0.89 -13.54
C PHE A 120 5.02 1.39 -14.97
N ASN A 121 4.12 0.79 -15.75
CA ASN A 121 3.71 1.33 -17.03
C ASN A 121 2.23 1.74 -16.95
N PHE A 122 1.98 3.05 -16.97
CA PHE A 122 0.66 3.66 -17.01
C PHE A 122 0.22 3.98 -18.45
N GLY A 123 0.93 3.50 -19.47
CA GLY A 123 0.72 3.82 -20.88
C GLY A 123 1.74 4.81 -21.47
N GLN A 124 2.80 5.15 -20.72
CA GLN A 124 3.88 6.02 -21.21
C GLN A 124 4.91 5.28 -22.08
N ARG A 125 4.87 3.95 -22.10
CA ARG A 125 5.71 3.08 -22.96
C ARG A 125 4.85 2.01 -23.61
N PRO A 126 5.19 1.51 -24.81
CA PRO A 126 4.51 0.38 -25.41
C PRO A 126 4.73 -0.88 -24.56
N GLU A 127 5.97 -1.28 -24.33
CA GLU A 127 6.32 -2.46 -23.54
C GLU A 127 6.14 -2.27 -22.03
N PRO A 128 5.91 -3.35 -21.25
CA PRO A 128 5.86 -4.76 -21.65
C PRO A 128 4.46 -5.24 -22.13
N LEU A 129 3.52 -4.31 -22.29
CA LEU A 129 2.13 -4.61 -22.64
C LEU A 129 1.82 -4.22 -24.10
N GLY A 130 2.83 -4.05 -24.97
CA GLY A 130 2.87 -3.30 -26.25
C GLY A 130 1.84 -3.57 -27.34
N GLY A 131 0.76 -4.27 -27.04
CA GLY A 131 -0.46 -4.46 -27.83
C GLY A 131 -1.57 -5.24 -27.10
N ALA A 132 -1.44 -5.46 -25.79
CA ALA A 132 -2.24 -6.40 -25.00
C ALA A 132 -3.12 -5.71 -23.95
N VAL A 133 -3.47 -4.43 -24.14
CA VAL A 133 -4.55 -3.82 -23.36
C VAL A 133 -5.83 -4.61 -23.71
N PRO A 134 -6.51 -5.23 -22.73
CA PRO A 134 -7.71 -5.99 -23.03
C PRO A 134 -8.76 -5.11 -23.74
N PRO A 135 -9.53 -5.66 -24.70
CA PRO A 135 -10.58 -4.90 -25.38
C PRO A 135 -11.50 -4.18 -24.39
N GLY A 136 -11.81 -2.92 -24.66
CA GLY A 136 -12.63 -2.07 -23.78
C GLY A 136 -11.85 -1.33 -22.69
N PHE A 137 -10.57 -1.66 -22.46
CA PHE A 137 -9.74 -0.96 -21.48
C PHE A 137 -8.83 0.07 -22.14
N THR A 138 -8.42 1.06 -21.35
CA THR A 138 -7.41 2.04 -21.73
C THR A 138 -6.44 2.27 -20.58
N PHE A 139 -5.22 2.67 -20.92
CA PHE A 139 -4.21 3.04 -19.95
C PHE A 139 -4.57 4.33 -19.20
N LEU A 140 -4.00 4.54 -18.01
CA LEU A 140 -4.26 5.74 -17.21
C LEU A 140 -3.62 7.02 -17.79
N GLN A 141 -2.44 6.90 -18.41
CA GLN A 141 -1.68 8.01 -18.97
C GLN A 141 -2.37 8.75 -20.14
N PRO A 142 -3.16 8.11 -21.02
CA PRO A 142 -3.93 8.82 -22.03
C PRO A 142 -5.29 9.39 -21.54
N LEU A 143 -5.78 9.04 -20.34
CA LEU A 143 -7.10 9.52 -19.88
C LEU A 143 -7.19 11.06 -19.80
N PRO A 144 -8.28 11.73 -20.21
CA PRO A 144 -8.42 13.16 -20.02
C PRO A 144 -8.26 13.58 -18.54
N LEU A 145 -7.70 14.77 -18.27
CA LEU A 145 -7.55 15.28 -16.89
C LEU A 145 -8.89 15.40 -16.15
N SER A 146 -9.98 15.64 -16.87
CA SER A 146 -11.35 15.68 -16.32
C SER A 146 -11.82 14.34 -15.75
N GLN A 147 -11.22 13.23 -16.18
CA GLN A 147 -11.52 11.87 -15.69
C GLN A 147 -10.51 11.40 -14.64
N ARG A 148 -9.58 12.27 -14.21
CA ARG A 148 -8.57 11.95 -13.21
C ARG A 148 -8.82 12.74 -11.94
N VAL A 149 -8.82 12.04 -10.82
CA VAL A 149 -8.80 12.67 -9.50
C VAL A 149 -7.37 12.73 -9.01
N ARG A 150 -6.96 13.91 -8.55
CA ARG A 150 -5.64 14.08 -7.95
C ARG A 150 -5.68 13.56 -6.51
N GLY A 151 -4.72 12.69 -6.17
CA GLY A 151 -4.53 12.24 -4.79
C GLY A 151 -4.12 13.38 -3.86
N THR A 152 -4.07 13.10 -2.55
CA THR A 152 -3.84 14.10 -1.51
C THR A 152 -2.58 14.93 -1.78
N ARG A 153 -2.77 16.24 -1.89
CA ARG A 153 -1.69 17.23 -1.94
C ARG A 153 -1.25 17.58 -0.52
N GLY A 154 0.06 17.69 -0.33
CA GLY A 154 0.61 18.18 0.93
C GLY A 154 0.39 19.69 1.08
N PRO A 155 0.75 20.25 2.25
CA PRO A 155 0.80 21.70 2.46
C PRO A 155 1.56 22.43 1.35
N LYS A 156 1.16 23.67 1.02
CA LYS A 156 1.76 24.40 -0.11
C LYS A 156 3.19 24.83 0.20
N SER A 157 3.49 25.10 1.46
CA SER A 157 4.81 25.52 1.95
C SER A 157 5.23 24.71 3.17
N LYS A 158 6.50 24.80 3.58
CA LYS A 158 6.96 24.20 4.84
C LYS A 158 6.34 24.88 6.07
N ALA A 159 6.02 26.16 5.98
CA ALA A 159 5.39 26.92 7.06
C ALA A 159 3.94 26.46 7.34
N GLU A 160 3.27 25.90 6.34
CA GLU A 160 1.93 25.31 6.47
C GLU A 160 1.95 23.84 6.94
N CYS A 161 3.13 23.23 7.11
CA CYS A 161 3.22 21.87 7.64
C CYS A 161 3.02 21.87 9.15
N GLU A 162 2.16 20.98 9.64
CA GLU A 162 1.99 20.73 11.06
C GLU A 162 2.89 19.56 11.50
N ILE A 163 3.69 19.80 12.53
CA ILE A 163 4.52 18.79 13.18
C ILE A 163 4.14 18.78 14.65
N LEU A 164 3.57 17.67 15.11
CA LEU A 164 3.20 17.46 16.52
C LEU A 164 4.16 16.44 17.13
N MET A 165 4.83 16.78 18.22
CA MET A 165 5.71 15.85 18.93
C MET A 165 5.05 15.41 20.23
N MET A 166 4.86 14.11 20.37
CA MET A 166 4.28 13.52 21.58
C MET A 166 5.37 13.42 22.65
N VAL A 167 5.12 13.99 23.82
CA VAL A 167 6.01 13.95 24.98
C VAL A 167 5.22 13.51 26.20
N GLY A 168 5.73 12.52 26.93
CA GLY A 168 5.07 12.00 28.13
C GLY A 168 5.53 10.60 28.50
N LEU A 169 5.11 10.13 29.67
CA LEU A 169 5.51 8.82 30.20
C LEU A 169 5.05 7.66 29.30
N PRO A 170 5.74 6.50 29.36
CA PRO A 170 5.23 5.26 28.78
C PRO A 170 3.81 4.97 29.28
N ALA A 171 2.97 4.37 28.42
CA ALA A 171 1.57 4.05 28.72
C ALA A 171 0.64 5.23 29.08
N ALA A 172 1.07 6.49 28.95
CA ALA A 172 0.23 7.67 29.22
C ALA A 172 -0.81 8.00 28.12
N GLY A 173 -1.03 7.10 27.14
CA GLY A 173 -2.03 7.29 26.07
C GLY A 173 -1.57 8.12 24.87
N LYS A 174 -0.27 8.40 24.71
CA LYS A 174 0.30 9.21 23.61
C LYS A 174 -0.12 8.72 22.22
N THR A 175 0.10 7.44 21.94
CA THR A 175 -0.26 6.82 20.67
C THR A 175 -1.77 6.89 20.41
N THR A 176 -2.59 6.66 21.44
CA THR A 176 -4.06 6.78 21.35
C THR A 176 -4.47 8.20 20.97
N TRP A 177 -3.88 9.21 21.61
CA TRP A 177 -4.14 10.60 21.26
C TRP A 177 -3.74 10.92 19.82
N ALA A 178 -2.55 10.49 19.40
CA ALA A 178 -2.04 10.71 18.04
C ALA A 178 -2.96 10.11 16.97
N LEU A 179 -3.43 8.88 17.18
CA LEU A 179 -4.37 8.20 16.28
C LEU A 179 -5.72 8.92 16.22
N ASN A 180 -6.27 9.30 17.38
CA ASN A 180 -7.54 10.02 17.46
C ASN A 180 -7.45 11.41 16.80
N HIS A 181 -6.34 12.12 17.02
CA HIS A 181 -6.11 13.42 16.41
C HIS A 181 -6.02 13.33 14.88
N ALA A 182 -5.33 12.31 14.36
CA ALA A 182 -5.27 12.06 12.91
C ALA A 182 -6.64 11.70 12.33
N ALA A 183 -7.42 10.86 13.01
CA ALA A 183 -8.76 10.46 12.60
C ALA A 183 -9.77 11.63 12.61
N ALA A 184 -9.65 12.54 13.58
CA ALA A 184 -10.48 13.75 13.65
C ALA A 184 -10.13 14.78 12.54
N HIS A 185 -8.95 14.68 11.92
CA HIS A 185 -8.48 15.59 10.88
C HIS A 185 -8.08 14.85 9.59
N PRO A 186 -9.00 14.13 8.94
CA PRO A 186 -8.66 13.26 7.81
C PRO A 186 -8.07 14.03 6.62
N GLY A 187 -8.46 15.29 6.43
CA GLY A 187 -7.90 16.16 5.39
C GLY A 187 -6.44 16.57 5.63
N LYS A 188 -5.95 16.52 6.88
CA LYS A 188 -4.54 16.82 7.21
C LYS A 188 -3.61 15.68 6.85
N LYS A 189 -4.12 14.43 6.78
CA LYS A 189 -3.34 13.23 6.42
C LYS A 189 -2.02 13.15 7.19
N TYR A 190 -2.13 13.21 8.51
CA TYR A 190 -0.98 13.10 9.40
C TYR A 190 -0.23 11.78 9.19
N ASN A 191 1.08 11.88 9.04
CA ASN A 191 1.97 10.73 9.00
C ASN A 191 2.50 10.50 10.41
N ILE A 192 1.99 9.47 11.08
CA ILE A 192 2.43 9.11 12.42
C ILE A 192 3.74 8.33 12.31
N LEU A 193 4.81 8.91 12.87
CA LEU A 193 6.15 8.35 12.89
C LEU A 193 6.49 7.94 14.32
N GLY A 194 6.59 6.63 14.53
CA GLY A 194 6.97 6.04 15.81
C GLY A 194 7.45 4.61 15.62
N THR A 195 8.25 4.10 16.55
CA THR A 195 8.75 2.71 16.50
C THR A 195 7.58 1.72 16.52
N ASN A 196 6.57 1.97 17.36
CA ASN A 196 5.35 1.18 17.40
C ASN A 196 4.59 1.18 16.07
N ALA A 197 4.47 2.34 15.42
CA ALA A 197 3.80 2.45 14.12
C ALA A 197 4.51 1.67 13.01
N ILE A 198 5.85 1.53 13.09
CA ILE A 198 6.65 0.71 12.18
C ILE A 198 6.48 -0.77 12.50
N MET A 199 6.58 -1.15 13.78
CA MET A 199 6.37 -2.53 14.22
C MET A 199 4.98 -3.04 13.85
N ASP A 200 3.97 -2.17 13.92
CA ASP A 200 2.60 -2.48 13.51
C ASP A 200 2.45 -2.78 12.01
N LYS A 201 3.39 -2.35 11.16
CA LYS A 201 3.43 -2.68 9.73
C LYS A 201 4.26 -3.93 9.43
N MET A 202 5.06 -4.41 10.39
CA MET A 202 5.84 -5.65 10.29
C MET A 202 4.97 -6.90 10.56
N ARG A 203 3.80 -6.96 9.93
CA ARG A 203 2.82 -8.05 10.04
C ARG A 203 3.01 -9.07 8.91
N VAL A 204 2.56 -10.30 9.17
CA VAL A 204 2.48 -11.34 8.15
C VAL A 204 0.99 -11.64 7.97
N MET A 205 0.47 -11.44 6.75
CA MET A 205 -0.95 -11.65 6.41
C MET A 205 -1.92 -10.87 7.32
N GLY A 206 -1.67 -9.57 7.59
CA GLY A 206 -2.52 -8.74 8.45
C GLY A 206 -2.49 -9.08 9.96
N LEU A 207 -1.92 -10.23 10.33
CA LEU A 207 -1.82 -10.67 11.72
C LEU A 207 -0.54 -10.11 12.38
N ARG A 208 -0.72 -9.53 13.58
CA ARG A 208 0.40 -9.18 14.46
C ARG A 208 1.16 -10.46 14.82
N ARG A 209 2.49 -10.46 14.77
CA ARG A 209 3.36 -11.59 15.19
C ARG A 209 3.32 -11.83 16.72
N GLN A 210 2.14 -11.95 17.34
CA GLN A 210 1.97 -11.87 18.80
C GLN A 210 2.69 -12.93 19.64
N ARG A 211 3.11 -14.08 19.07
CA ARG A 211 3.65 -15.21 19.85
C ARG A 211 5.16 -15.46 19.72
N ASN A 212 5.89 -14.76 18.85
CA ASN A 212 7.30 -15.08 18.54
C ASN A 212 8.32 -14.01 18.96
N TYR A 213 7.92 -13.03 19.79
CA TYR A 213 8.81 -11.93 20.19
C TYR A 213 9.77 -12.28 21.34
N ALA A 214 9.52 -13.37 22.08
CA ALA A 214 10.36 -13.79 23.20
C ALA A 214 11.78 -14.09 22.70
N GLY A 215 12.72 -13.17 22.97
CA GLY A 215 14.14 -13.25 22.58
C GLY A 215 14.57 -12.46 21.33
N ARG A 216 13.64 -11.88 20.55
CA ARG A 216 13.97 -11.05 19.36
C ARG A 216 13.39 -9.64 19.40
N TRP A 217 12.69 -9.28 20.46
CA TRP A 217 12.08 -7.97 20.65
C TRP A 217 13.10 -6.84 20.52
N ASP A 218 14.27 -6.97 21.15
CA ASP A 218 15.33 -5.95 21.11
C ASP A 218 15.87 -5.73 19.69
N VAL A 219 16.03 -6.82 18.93
CA VAL A 219 16.44 -6.75 17.52
C VAL A 219 15.40 -6.01 16.68
N LEU A 220 14.11 -6.30 16.89
CA LEU A 220 13.03 -5.68 16.15
C LEU A 220 12.83 -4.20 16.52
N ILE A 221 12.96 -3.84 17.80
CA ILE A 221 12.98 -2.45 18.23
C ILE A 221 14.17 -1.73 17.61
N HIS A 222 15.36 -2.34 17.62
CA HIS A 222 16.54 -1.75 17.02
C HIS A 222 16.34 -1.47 15.53
N GLN A 223 15.83 -2.46 14.78
CA GLN A 223 15.49 -2.30 13.37
C GLN A 223 14.41 -1.24 13.14
N ALA A 224 13.33 -1.25 13.92
CA ALA A 224 12.26 -0.25 13.84
C ALA A 224 12.80 1.16 14.10
N THR A 225 13.76 1.30 15.03
CA THR A 225 14.43 2.57 15.34
C THR A 225 15.28 3.06 14.17
N GLN A 226 16.05 2.18 13.54
CA GLN A 226 16.82 2.50 12.33
C GLN A 226 15.90 2.94 11.18
N CYS A 227 14.79 2.22 10.95
CA CYS A 227 13.77 2.60 9.99
C CYS A 227 13.16 3.97 10.32
N LEU A 228 12.83 4.23 11.59
CA LEU A 228 12.27 5.50 12.04
C LEU A 228 13.21 6.67 11.74
N ASN A 229 14.50 6.54 12.05
CA ASN A 229 15.50 7.56 11.79
C ASN A 229 15.58 7.88 10.28
N ARG A 230 15.52 6.86 9.43
CA ARG A 230 15.49 7.06 7.98
C ARG A 230 14.20 7.75 7.53
N LEU A 231 13.05 7.37 8.07
CA LEU A 231 11.77 8.02 7.79
C LEU A 231 11.75 9.48 8.22
N ILE A 232 12.35 9.83 9.36
CA ILE A 232 12.49 11.22 9.83
C ILE A 232 13.34 12.05 8.85
N GLN A 233 14.47 11.50 8.38
CA GLN A 233 15.31 12.17 7.36
C GLN A 233 14.54 12.45 6.06
N ILE A 234 13.70 11.50 5.64
CA ILE A 234 12.82 11.67 4.47
C ILE A 234 11.74 12.72 4.77
N ALA A 235 11.11 12.65 5.94
CA ALA A 235 10.06 13.56 6.37
C ALA A 235 10.52 15.02 6.36
N ALA A 236 11.75 15.30 6.84
CA ALA A 236 12.35 16.64 6.84
C ALA A 236 12.47 17.29 5.44
N ARG A 237 12.44 16.47 4.37
CA ARG A 237 12.56 16.89 2.97
C ARG A 237 11.22 16.93 2.23
N LYS A 238 10.12 16.54 2.87
CA LYS A 238 8.79 16.47 2.26
C LYS A 238 7.83 17.47 2.92
N ARG A 239 6.91 18.02 2.14
CA ARG A 239 5.82 18.86 2.63
C ARG A 239 4.62 17.97 2.98
N ARG A 240 4.54 17.52 4.23
CA ARG A 240 3.42 16.76 4.79
C ARG A 240 3.27 17.12 6.27
N ASN A 241 2.12 16.75 6.84
CA ASN A 241 1.88 16.85 8.27
C ASN A 241 2.37 15.57 8.96
N TYR A 242 2.99 15.72 10.12
CA TYR A 242 3.65 14.64 10.85
C TYR A 242 3.23 14.66 12.33
N ILE A 243 3.07 13.47 12.90
CA ILE A 243 3.00 13.29 14.35
C ILE A 243 4.18 12.40 14.74
N LEU A 244 5.10 12.90 15.55
CA LEU A 244 6.23 12.15 16.08
C LEU A 244 5.78 11.49 17.39
N ASP A 245 5.48 10.20 17.33
CA ASP A 245 5.10 9.37 18.48
C ASP A 245 6.33 8.59 18.95
N GLN A 246 7.21 9.29 19.66
CA GLN A 246 8.39 8.68 20.25
C GLN A 246 8.03 8.16 21.65
N VAL A 247 8.40 6.90 21.92
CA VAL A 247 8.32 6.27 23.23
C VAL A 247 9.62 6.48 23.97
#